data_AF-A0AAU8UMN4-F1
#
_entry.id   AF-A0AAU8UMN4-F1
#
_cell.length_a   1.000
_cell.length_b   1.000
_cell.length_c   1.000
_cell.angle_alpha   90.00
_cell.angle_beta   90.00
_cell.angle_gamma   90.00
#
_symmetry.space_group_name_H-M   'P 1'
#
loop_
_entity.id
_entity.type
_entity.pdbx_description
1 polymer ?
#
loop_
_entity_poly.entity_id
_entity_poly.type
_entity_poly.pdbx_seq_one_letter_code
_entity_poly.pdbx_strand_id
1 'polypeptide(L)'
;MKEMLVKFIQKCRRKEGFTLIEMVLVLFIVAALLLLIIPNMSEQTKNVESKTNAALVETVETQMELYLLEHDEESVTAEVLANEGYITNDQLKKYNAIPTQTVTP
;
A
#
# COMPACT_ATOMS: atom_id res chain seq x y z
N MET A 1 35.15 -56.92 -12.56
CA MET A 1 33.92 -56.51 -13.29
C MET A 1 32.71 -56.34 -12.39
N LYS A 2 32.42 -57.25 -11.44
CA LYS A 2 31.27 -57.14 -10.53
C LYS A 2 31.27 -55.88 -9.64
N GLU A 3 32.46 -55.49 -9.16
CA GLU A 3 32.66 -54.24 -8.38
C GLU A 3 32.28 -52.95 -9.13
N MET A 4 32.45 -52.93 -10.46
CA MET A 4 32.14 -51.76 -11.29
C MET A 4 30.64 -51.61 -11.49
N LEU A 5 29.91 -52.73 -11.59
CA LEU A 5 28.45 -52.77 -11.70
C LEU A 5 27.76 -52.30 -10.41
N VAL A 6 28.27 -52.69 -9.24
CA VAL A 6 27.73 -52.27 -7.95
C VAL A 6 27.88 -50.75 -7.76
N LYS A 7 29.03 -50.18 -8.12
CA LYS A 7 29.26 -48.73 -8.07
C LYS A 7 28.32 -47.96 -9.02
N PHE A 8 27.94 -48.56 -10.15
CA PHE A 8 27.01 -47.96 -11.11
C PHE A 8 25.57 -47.91 -10.55
N ILE A 9 25.13 -48.98 -9.88
CA ILE A 9 23.83 -49.04 -9.21
C ILE A 9 23.78 -48.07 -8.01
N GLN A 10 24.88 -47.96 -7.25
CA GLN A 10 24.97 -47.07 -6.08
C GLN A 10 24.97 -45.58 -6.44
N LYS A 11 25.34 -45.22 -7.68
CA LYS A 11 25.28 -43.83 -8.19
C LYS A 11 23.85 -43.37 -8.53
N CYS A 12 22.92 -44.31 -8.65
CA CYS A 12 21.48 -44.06 -8.81
C CYS A 12 20.72 -44.16 -7.48
N ARG A 13 21.35 -43.86 -6.34
CA ARG A 13 20.60 -43.57 -5.10
C ARG A 13 19.71 -42.36 -5.38
N ARG A 14 18.42 -42.64 -5.59
CA ARG A 14 17.34 -41.67 -5.78
C ARG A 14 17.50 -40.60 -4.72
N LYS A 15 17.74 -39.36 -5.15
CA LYS A 15 17.51 -38.22 -4.28
C LYS A 15 16.01 -38.24 -3.97
N GLU A 16 15.66 -38.29 -2.70
CA GLU A 16 14.28 -38.10 -2.25
C GLU A 16 13.90 -36.67 -2.61
N GLY A 17 13.36 -36.53 -3.82
CA GLY A 17 12.96 -35.27 -4.39
C GLY A 17 11.54 -34.94 -3.96
N PHE A 18 11.33 -33.64 -3.74
CA PHE A 18 10.06 -32.97 -3.51
C PHE A 18 8.86 -33.74 -4.07
N THR A 19 7.98 -34.21 -3.18
CA THR A 19 6.78 -34.93 -3.62
C THR A 19 5.68 -33.93 -4.00
N LEU A 20 4.75 -34.32 -4.87
CA LEU A 20 3.57 -33.48 -5.16
C LEU A 20 2.75 -33.20 -3.89
N ILE A 21 2.63 -34.20 -3.01
CA ILE A 21 1.88 -34.05 -1.75
C ILE A 21 2.53 -33.01 -0.83
N GLU A 22 3.85 -32.93 -0.82
CA GLU A 22 4.59 -31.91 -0.06
C GLU A 22 4.32 -30.50 -0.59
N MET A 23 4.24 -30.32 -1.92
CA MET A 23 3.90 -29.02 -2.51
C MET A 23 2.46 -28.63 -2.19
N VAL A 24 1.53 -29.59 -2.19
CA VAL A 24 0.12 -29.34 -1.84
C VAL A 24 -0.02 -28.91 -0.39
N LEU A 25 0.67 -29.56 0.56
CA LEU A 25 0.64 -29.17 1.96
C LEU A 25 1.25 -27.77 2.18
N VAL A 26 2.30 -27.40 1.46
CA VAL A 26 2.89 -26.06 1.53
C VAL A 26 1.90 -25.00 1.03
N LEU A 27 1.28 -25.21 -0.13
CA LEU A 27 0.28 -24.27 -0.66
C LEU A 27 -0.95 -24.16 0.26
N PHE A 28 -1.34 -25.27 0.90
CA PHE A 28 -2.41 -25.29 1.89
C PHE A 28 -2.09 -24.39 3.10
N ILE A 29 -0.88 -24.51 3.66
CA ILE A 29 -0.44 -23.69 4.79
C ILE A 29 -0.36 -22.20 4.38
N VAL A 30 0.24 -21.89 3.23
CA VAL A 30 0.35 -20.49 2.75
C VAL A 30 -1.03 -19.87 2.50
N ALA A 31 -1.97 -20.62 1.93
CA ALA A 31 -3.35 -20.14 1.73
C ALA A 31 -4.05 -19.82 3.06
N ALA A 32 -3.87 -20.65 4.09
CA ALA A 32 -4.41 -20.40 5.42
C ALA A 32 -3.78 -19.16 6.08
N LEU A 33 -2.46 -18.95 5.94
CA LEU A 33 -1.79 -17.76 6.44
C LEU A 33 -2.26 -16.48 5.74
N LEU A 34 -2.45 -16.50 4.41
CA LEU A 34 -2.96 -15.35 3.65
C LEU A 34 -4.37 -14.95 4.10
N LEU A 35 -5.26 -15.92 4.38
CA LEU A 35 -6.60 -15.65 4.90
C LEU A 35 -6.59 -14.97 6.27
N LEU A 36 -5.55 -15.13 7.09
CA LEU A 36 -5.40 -14.43 8.37
C LEU A 36 -4.80 -13.02 8.20
N ILE A 37 -3.87 -12.84 7.24
CA ILE A 37 -3.17 -11.56 7.03
C ILE A 37 -4.06 -10.54 6.31
N ILE A 38 -4.76 -10.96 5.25
CA ILE A 38 -5.60 -10.07 4.42
C ILE A 38 -6.66 -9.30 5.24
N PRO A 39 -7.48 -9.93 6.11
CA PRO A 39 -8.49 -9.21 6.86
C PRO A 39 -7.87 -8.19 7.84
N ASN A 40 -6.71 -8.49 8.42
CA ASN A 40 -6.02 -7.59 9.33
C ASN A 40 -5.41 -6.37 8.60
N MET A 41 -4.92 -6.52 7.37
CA MET A 41 -4.39 -5.40 6.58
C MET A 41 -5.48 -4.48 6.00
N SER A 42 -6.68 -5.02 5.74
CA SER A 42 -7.77 -4.24 5.14
C SER A 42 -8.25 -3.09 6.04
N GLU A 43 -8.21 -3.25 7.36
CA GLU A 43 -8.65 -2.21 8.31
C GLU A 43 -7.63 -1.08 8.46
N GLN A 44 -6.34 -1.42 8.43
CA GLN A 44 -5.25 -0.44 8.50
C GLN A 44 -5.21 0.48 7.27
N THR A 45 -5.60 -0.03 6.10
CA THR A 45 -5.65 0.77 4.86
C THR A 45 -6.63 1.93 4.96
N LYS A 46 -7.83 1.71 5.55
CA LYS A 46 -8.84 2.76 5.74
C LYS A 46 -8.39 3.85 6.72
N ASN A 47 -7.72 3.45 7.80
CA ASN A 47 -7.17 4.39 8.79
C ASN A 47 -5.99 5.19 8.24
N VAL A 48 -5.23 4.63 7.30
CA VAL A 48 -4.18 5.37 6.59
C VAL A 48 -4.77 6.34 5.57
N GLU A 49 -5.82 5.95 4.86
CA GLU A 49 -6.55 6.85 3.94
C GLU A 49 -7.12 8.08 4.67
N SER A 50 -7.77 7.90 5.82
CA SER A 50 -8.31 9.03 6.60
C SER A 50 -7.22 9.96 7.13
N LYS A 51 -6.12 9.42 7.66
CA LYS A 51 -4.97 10.22 8.11
C LYS A 51 -4.30 10.98 6.95
N THR A 52 -4.20 10.34 5.78
CA THR A 52 -3.64 10.95 4.58
C THR A 52 -4.53 12.10 4.09
N ASN A 53 -5.84 11.92 4.13
CA ASN A 53 -6.80 12.96 3.75
C ASN A 53 -6.78 14.13 4.74
N ALA A 54 -6.71 13.87 6.05
CA ALA A 54 -6.59 14.92 7.06
C ALA A 54 -5.32 15.76 6.86
N ALA A 55 -4.17 15.11 6.66
CA ALA A 55 -2.91 15.80 6.40
C ALA A 55 -2.95 16.61 5.09
N LEU A 56 -3.67 16.13 4.07
CA LEU A 56 -3.86 16.86 2.81
C LEU A 56 -4.67 18.15 3.06
N VAL A 57 -5.76 18.07 3.81
CA VAL A 57 -6.59 19.24 4.17
C VAL A 57 -5.74 20.25 4.94
N GLU A 58 -5.02 19.82 5.98
CA GLU A 58 -4.15 20.67 6.79
C GLU A 58 -3.07 21.36 5.94
N THR A 59 -2.47 20.63 4.99
CA THR A 59 -1.47 21.21 4.08
C THR A 59 -2.09 22.29 3.20
N VAL A 60 -3.25 22.03 2.59
CA VAL A 60 -3.93 23.00 1.72
C VAL A 60 -4.36 24.23 2.53
N GLU A 61 -4.91 24.05 3.73
CA GLU A 61 -5.28 25.14 4.64
C GLU A 61 -4.08 25.99 5.05
N THR A 62 -2.95 25.36 5.36
CA THR A 62 -1.70 26.09 5.66
C THR A 62 -1.25 26.92 4.45
N GLN A 63 -1.33 26.37 3.23
CA GLN A 63 -1.00 27.13 2.03
C GLN A 63 -1.99 28.28 1.79
N MET A 64 -3.28 28.09 2.11
CA MET A 64 -4.29 29.16 2.04
C MET A 64 -3.94 30.29 3.00
N GLU A 65 -3.61 29.97 4.25
CA GLU A 65 -3.23 30.96 5.26
C GLU A 65 -1.97 31.74 4.85
N LEU A 66 -0.95 31.06 4.31
CA LEU A 66 0.26 31.70 3.78
C LEU A 66 -0.05 32.64 2.62
N TYR A 67 -0.89 32.21 1.68
CA TYR A 67 -1.29 33.04 0.55
C TYR A 67 -2.05 34.30 1.00
N LEU A 68 -3.00 34.16 1.94
CA LEU A 68 -3.77 35.28 2.50
C LEU A 68 -2.86 36.27 3.24
N LEU A 69 -1.85 35.79 3.95
CA LEU A 69 -0.86 36.62 4.62
C LEU A 69 0.01 37.41 3.61
N GLU A 70 0.31 36.83 2.46
CA GLU A 70 1.12 37.47 1.42
C GLU A 70 0.34 38.49 0.57
N HIS A 71 -0.96 38.24 0.35
CA HIS A 71 -1.77 39.01 -0.60
C HIS A 71 -2.78 39.97 0.06
N ASP A 72 -2.84 40.03 1.41
CA ASP A 72 -3.81 40.86 2.17
C ASP A 72 -5.27 40.62 1.71
N GLU A 73 -5.60 39.40 1.29
CA GLU A 73 -6.94 38.99 0.86
C GLU A 73 -7.77 38.40 2.01
N GLU A 74 -9.10 38.49 1.93
CA GLU A 74 -10.01 38.00 2.97
C GLU A 74 -10.36 36.50 2.81
N SER A 75 -10.23 35.96 1.59
CA SER A 75 -10.52 34.55 1.31
C SER A 75 -9.84 34.08 0.01
N VAL A 76 -9.34 32.85 0.01
CA VAL A 76 -8.76 32.19 -1.16
C VAL A 76 -9.40 30.82 -1.35
N THR A 77 -9.57 30.39 -2.60
CA THR A 77 -10.09 29.05 -2.92
C THR A 77 -8.97 28.12 -3.35
N ALA A 78 -9.13 26.81 -3.13
CA ALA A 78 -8.13 25.80 -3.51
C ALA A 78 -7.74 25.87 -4.99
N GLU A 79 -8.63 26.32 -5.88
CA GLU A 79 -8.32 26.52 -7.30
C GLU A 79 -7.29 27.64 -7.52
N VAL A 80 -7.34 28.72 -6.73
CA VAL A 80 -6.35 29.81 -6.81
C VAL A 80 -4.97 29.28 -6.45
N LEU A 81 -4.85 28.49 -5.38
CA LEU A 81 -3.58 27.85 -4.99
C LEU A 81 -3.02 26.91 -6.06
N ALA A 82 -3.88 26.22 -6.80
CA ALA A 82 -3.44 25.36 -7.90
C ALA A 82 -2.98 26.18 -9.11
N ASN A 83 -3.66 27.28 -9.43
CA ASN A 83 -3.28 28.18 -10.52
C ASN A 83 -1.96 28.92 -10.22
N GLU A 84 -1.73 29.28 -8.97
CA GLU A 84 -0.53 29.97 -8.52
C GLU A 84 0.63 29.03 -8.15
N GLY A 85 0.38 27.72 -8.14
CA GLY A 85 1.42 26.70 -7.97
C GLY A 85 1.76 26.37 -6.52
N TYR A 86 0.99 26.86 -5.54
CA TYR A 86 1.10 26.47 -4.13
C TYR A 86 0.70 25.01 -3.90
N ILE A 87 -0.20 24.47 -4.72
CA ILE A 87 -0.60 23.05 -4.69
C ILE A 87 -0.62 22.43 -6.10
N THR A 88 -0.46 21.11 -6.17
CA THR A 88 -0.54 20.36 -7.43
C THR A 88 -1.97 20.07 -7.85
N ASN A 89 -2.20 19.88 -9.15
CA ASN A 89 -3.51 19.47 -9.70
C ASN A 89 -4.03 18.16 -9.09
N ASP A 90 -3.15 17.24 -8.70
CA ASP A 90 -3.53 15.99 -8.04
C ASP A 90 -3.99 16.22 -6.60
N GLN A 91 -3.37 17.15 -5.88
CA GLN A 91 -3.81 17.58 -4.55
C GLN A 91 -5.17 18.28 -4.63
N LEU A 92 -5.40 19.15 -5.62
CA LEU A 92 -6.69 19.80 -5.85
C LEU A 92 -7.81 18.78 -6.11
N LYS A 93 -7.57 17.80 -6.98
CA LYS A 93 -8.55 16.75 -7.27
C LYS A 93 -8.87 15.91 -6.04
N LYS A 94 -7.85 15.55 -5.25
CA LYS A 94 -8.05 14.78 -4.01
C LYS A 94 -8.81 15.61 -2.97
N TYR A 95 -8.44 16.88 -2.78
CA TYR A 95 -9.12 17.81 -1.88
C TYR A 95 -10.61 17.95 -2.24
N ASN A 96 -10.92 18.17 -3.51
CA ASN A 96 -12.31 18.29 -4.00
C ASN A 96 -13.11 16.98 -3.94
N ALA A 97 -12.41 15.83 -3.91
CA ALA A 97 -13.03 14.51 -3.78
C ALA A 97 -13.26 14.07 -2.32
N ILE A 98 -12.68 14.78 -1.34
CA ILE A 98 -12.96 14.55 0.08
C ILE A 98 -14.39 15.07 0.34
N PRO A 99 -15.36 14.20 0.69
CA PRO A 99 -16.68 14.67 1.07
C PRO A 99 -16.55 15.61 2.26
N THR A 100 -17.24 16.75 2.22
CA THR A 100 -17.19 17.86 3.21
C THR A 100 -17.69 17.49 4.62
N GLN A 101 -17.76 16.20 4.94
CA GLN A 101 -18.13 15.64 6.22
C GLN A 101 -17.18 14.48 6.53
N THR A 102 -16.04 14.79 7.15
CA THR A 102 -15.26 13.93 8.07
C THR A 102 -14.02 14.68 8.56
N VAL A 103 -14.17 15.96 8.94
CA VAL A 103 -13.30 16.56 9.95
C VAL A 103 -14.12 16.54 11.24
N THR A 104 -14.15 15.39 11.90
CA THR A 104 -14.58 15.35 13.29
C THR A 104 -13.40 15.87 14.10
N PRO A 105 -13.59 16.92 14.92
CA PRO A 105 -12.53 17.44 15.78
C PRO A 105 -12.04 16.40 16.80
#